data_AF-A0A497Q7U0-F1
#
_entry.id   AF-A0A497Q7U0-F1
#
_cell.length_a   1.000
_cell.length_b   1.000
_cell.length_c   1.000
_cell.angle_alpha   90.00
_cell.angle_beta   90.00
_cell.angle_gamma   90.00
#
_symmetry.space_group_name_H-M   'P 1'
#
loop_
_entity.id
_entity.type
_entity.pdbx_description
1 polymer ?
#
loop_
_entity_poly.entity_id
_entity_poly.type
_entity_poly.pdbx_seq_one_letter_code
_entity_poly.pdbx_strand_id
1 'polypeptide(L)'
;MVEDSRISGFYKLTREERVKKLQELTGLSDEDLQPLVDPGKVDMDILDHMIENVVGSMTLPLGIATNFRINGRDYLIPMAIEEPSVVAAASNAARMARPHGGFTATDTGPIMRAQIQAVNVATPYAAKLKILEHRDEILQLANDQDPVLVKFGGGAR
;
A
#
# COMPACT_ATOMS: atom_id res chain seq x y z
N MET A 1 5.93 -11.04 3.89
CA MET A 1 5.18 -12.21 4.45
C MET A 1 6.03 -12.81 5.54
N VAL A 2 5.42 -13.41 6.55
CA VAL A 2 6.13 -14.09 7.63
C VAL A 2 5.66 -15.53 7.74
N GLU A 3 6.44 -16.41 8.37
CA GLU A 3 6.04 -17.80 8.60
C GLU A 3 4.84 -17.89 9.55
N ASP A 4 4.83 -17.07 10.61
CA ASP A 4 3.71 -16.96 11.55
C ASP A 4 3.53 -15.51 12.00
N SER A 5 2.33 -14.97 11.83
CA SER A 5 1.99 -13.62 12.28
C SER A 5 1.51 -13.54 13.73
N ARG A 6 1.41 -14.69 14.44
CA ARG A 6 1.04 -14.72 15.86
C ARG A 6 2.22 -14.26 16.71
N ILE A 7 2.02 -13.21 17.50
CA ILE A 7 3.02 -12.74 18.46
C ILE A 7 2.36 -12.59 19.83
N SER A 8 2.48 -13.63 20.66
CA SER A 8 1.93 -13.62 22.01
C SER A 8 2.57 -12.51 22.85
N GLY A 9 1.75 -11.72 23.53
CA GLY A 9 2.24 -10.68 24.44
C GLY A 9 2.94 -9.49 23.75
N PHE A 10 2.83 -9.32 22.43
CA PHE A 10 3.50 -8.22 21.71
C PHE A 10 3.21 -6.82 22.28
N TYR A 11 1.99 -6.60 22.75
CA TYR A 11 1.58 -5.34 23.37
C TYR A 11 2.26 -5.09 24.73
N LYS A 12 2.77 -6.13 25.40
CA LYS A 12 3.51 -6.03 26.68
C LYS A 12 4.99 -5.71 26.50
N LEU A 13 5.54 -5.97 25.31
CA LEU A 13 6.94 -5.72 24.99
C LEU A 13 7.25 -4.22 24.97
N THR A 14 8.49 -3.86 25.29
CA THR A 14 9.01 -2.51 25.02
C THR A 14 9.10 -2.26 23.53
N ARG A 15 9.32 -1.01 23.11
CA ARG A 15 9.49 -0.68 21.70
C ARG A 15 10.69 -1.41 21.09
N GLU A 16 11.80 -1.46 21.80
CA GLU A 16 13.05 -2.08 21.37
C GLU A 16 12.88 -3.59 21.22
N GLU A 17 12.18 -4.23 22.17
CA GLU A 17 11.83 -5.64 22.11
C GLU A 17 10.89 -5.95 20.92
N ARG A 18 9.95 -5.05 20.61
CA ARG A 18 9.09 -5.18 19.43
C ARG A 18 9.92 -5.13 18.15
N VAL A 19 10.83 -4.16 18.00
CA VAL A 19 11.70 -4.05 16.81
C VAL A 19 12.55 -5.31 16.64
N LYS A 20 13.19 -5.78 17.71
CA LYS A 20 13.95 -7.04 17.68
C LYS A 20 13.08 -8.23 17.27
N LYS A 21 11.83 -8.30 17.76
CA LYS A 21 10.90 -9.37 17.39
C LYS A 21 10.50 -9.31 15.92
N LEU A 22 10.32 -8.11 15.36
CA LEU A 22 10.08 -7.92 13.93
C LEU A 22 11.27 -8.38 13.11
N GLN A 23 12.50 -8.05 13.54
CA GLN A 23 13.72 -8.50 12.91
C GLN A 23 13.79 -10.03 12.82
N GLU A 24 13.57 -10.71 13.93
CA GLU A 24 13.55 -12.18 14.01
C GLU A 24 12.52 -12.81 13.06
N LEU A 25 11.33 -12.22 12.92
CA LEU A 25 10.24 -12.80 12.14
C LEU A 25 10.29 -12.46 10.65
N THR A 26 10.91 -11.35 10.28
CA THR A 26 10.94 -10.84 8.91
C THR A 26 12.28 -11.07 8.21
N GLY A 27 13.37 -11.26 8.98
CA GLY A 27 14.73 -11.32 8.45
C GLY A 27 15.26 -9.98 7.94
N LEU A 28 14.56 -8.87 8.22
CA LEU A 28 15.00 -7.53 7.86
C LEU A 28 16.30 -7.16 8.60
N SER A 29 17.15 -6.38 7.95
CA SER A 29 18.42 -5.94 8.53
C SER A 29 18.21 -4.82 9.56
N ASP A 30 19.26 -4.52 10.32
CA ASP A 30 19.26 -3.33 11.20
C ASP A 30 19.07 -2.03 10.40
N GLU A 31 19.56 -2.00 9.16
CA GLU A 31 19.41 -0.86 8.23
C GLU A 31 17.94 -0.69 7.82
N ASP A 32 17.26 -1.77 7.44
CA ASP A 32 15.84 -1.74 7.06
C ASP A 32 14.93 -1.30 8.21
N LEU A 33 15.29 -1.65 9.45
CA LEU A 33 14.50 -1.33 10.64
C LEU A 33 14.96 -0.05 11.34
N GLN A 34 16.07 0.57 10.91
CA GLN A 34 16.59 1.81 11.47
C GLN A 34 15.53 2.92 11.53
N PRO A 35 14.66 3.12 10.51
CA PRO A 35 13.58 4.11 10.59
C PRO A 35 12.59 3.86 11.72
N LEU A 36 12.43 2.61 12.20
CA LEU A 36 11.58 2.32 13.35
C LEU A 36 12.23 2.71 14.68
N VAL A 37 13.57 2.74 14.74
CA VAL A 37 14.38 3.06 15.92
C VAL A 37 14.60 4.57 16.09
N ASP A 38 14.63 5.31 14.99
CA ASP A 38 14.69 6.77 14.99
C ASP A 38 13.71 7.37 13.96
N PRO A 39 12.40 7.37 14.25
CA PRO A 39 11.36 7.72 13.28
C PRO A 39 11.34 9.20 12.88
N GLY A 40 12.07 10.06 13.60
CA GLY A 40 12.25 11.47 13.23
C GLY A 40 13.44 11.71 12.32
N LYS A 41 14.32 10.72 12.14
CA LYS A 41 15.49 10.82 11.27
C LYS A 41 15.09 10.51 9.85
N VAL A 42 14.66 11.54 9.16
CA VAL A 42 14.42 11.57 7.72
C VAL A 42 15.33 12.62 7.09
N ASP A 43 15.80 12.34 5.88
CA ASP A 43 16.58 13.30 5.12
C ASP A 43 15.67 14.47 4.69
N MET A 44 15.99 15.67 5.15
CA MET A 44 15.23 16.87 4.80
C MET A 44 15.33 17.20 3.31
N ASP A 45 16.42 16.81 2.64
CA ASP A 45 16.55 16.99 1.19
C ASP A 45 15.53 16.10 0.48
N ILE A 46 15.33 14.86 0.95
CA ILE A 46 14.28 13.99 0.40
C ILE A 46 12.91 14.64 0.56
N LEU A 47 12.61 15.20 1.74
CA LEU A 47 11.33 15.85 1.98
C LEU A 47 11.12 17.07 1.09
N ASP A 48 12.15 17.91 0.92
CA ASP A 48 12.10 19.13 0.10
C ASP A 48 11.88 18.81 -1.40
N HIS A 49 12.32 17.63 -1.86
CA HIS A 49 12.00 17.14 -3.20
C HIS A 49 10.61 16.50 -3.31
N MET A 50 10.00 16.07 -2.20
CA MET A 50 8.70 15.40 -2.21
C MET A 50 7.52 16.38 -2.32
N ILE A 51 7.60 17.53 -1.65
CA ILE A 51 6.55 18.56 -1.64
C ILE A 51 7.16 19.97 -1.57
N GLU A 52 6.39 20.99 -1.89
CA GLU A 52 6.86 22.38 -1.82
C GLU A 52 6.83 22.96 -0.39
N ASN A 53 7.71 23.95 -0.13
CA ASN A 53 7.75 24.74 1.10
C ASN A 53 7.94 23.91 2.39
N VAL A 54 8.83 22.92 2.35
CA VAL A 54 9.12 22.09 3.53
C VAL A 54 9.82 22.93 4.61
N VAL A 55 9.24 22.91 5.81
CA VAL A 55 9.82 23.53 7.01
C VAL A 55 10.08 22.51 8.12
N GLY A 56 9.73 21.24 7.89
CA GLY A 56 9.87 20.15 8.86
C GLY A 56 9.04 18.92 8.48
N SER A 57 9.01 17.95 9.38
CA SER A 57 8.28 16.69 9.24
C SER A 57 7.31 16.47 10.40
N MET A 58 6.17 15.83 10.15
CA MET A 58 5.24 15.38 11.19
C MET A 58 5.33 13.85 11.32
N THR A 59 5.51 13.35 12.54
CA THR A 59 5.52 11.90 12.82
C THR A 59 4.13 11.42 13.23
N LEU A 60 3.77 10.20 12.82
CA LEU A 60 2.55 9.51 13.21
C LEU A 60 2.90 8.18 13.91
N PRO A 61 2.20 7.79 14.99
CA PRO A 61 2.47 6.50 15.63
C PRO A 61 2.31 5.34 14.63
N LEU A 62 3.32 4.47 14.57
CA LEU A 62 3.34 3.28 13.71
C LEU A 62 3.24 2.03 14.58
N GLY A 63 2.13 1.31 14.46
CA GLY A 63 1.90 0.02 15.09
C GLY A 63 1.98 -1.13 14.09
N ILE A 64 2.16 -2.35 14.60
CA ILE A 64 2.06 -3.59 13.81
C ILE A 64 0.87 -4.38 14.32
N ALA A 65 -0.13 -4.59 13.46
CA ALA A 65 -1.21 -5.53 13.75
C ALA A 65 -0.77 -6.97 13.43
N THR A 66 -1.11 -7.87 14.36
CA THR A 66 -0.67 -9.28 14.36
C THR A 66 -1.82 -10.21 14.03
N ASN A 67 -1.54 -11.51 13.86
CA ASN A 67 -2.52 -12.58 13.65
C ASN A 67 -3.19 -12.61 12.27
N PHE A 68 -2.84 -11.75 11.31
CA PHE A 68 -3.46 -11.78 9.99
C PHE A 68 -3.02 -12.99 9.18
N ARG A 69 -4.00 -13.80 8.76
CA ARG A 69 -3.82 -14.83 7.73
C ARG A 69 -4.77 -14.51 6.58
N ILE A 70 -4.23 -14.29 5.39
CA ILE A 70 -4.98 -13.91 4.19
C ILE A 70 -4.61 -14.92 3.10
N ASN A 71 -5.60 -15.59 2.50
CA ASN A 71 -5.39 -16.62 1.49
C ASN A 71 -4.37 -17.69 1.93
N GLY A 72 -4.48 -18.12 3.20
CA GLY A 72 -3.59 -19.13 3.79
C GLY A 72 -2.18 -18.64 4.15
N ARG A 73 -1.85 -17.36 3.90
CA ARG A 73 -0.52 -16.78 4.14
C ARG A 73 -0.53 -15.80 5.31
N ASP A 74 0.55 -15.78 6.08
CA ASP A 74 0.68 -14.96 7.29
C ASP A 74 1.35 -13.61 7.02
N TYR A 75 0.74 -12.56 7.59
CA TYR A 75 1.17 -11.17 7.41
C TYR A 75 1.20 -10.41 8.73
N LEU A 76 2.23 -9.59 8.89
CA LEU A 76 2.27 -8.50 9.87
C LEU A 76 1.84 -7.23 9.14
N ILE A 77 0.86 -6.50 9.68
CA ILE A 77 0.24 -5.36 9.00
C ILE A 77 0.71 -4.06 9.67
N PRO A 78 1.56 -3.25 9.03
CA PRO A 78 1.92 -1.93 9.55
C PRO A 78 0.71 -0.99 9.47
N MET A 79 0.49 -0.21 10.52
CA MET A 79 -0.61 0.74 10.66
C MET A 79 -0.09 2.05 11.25
N ALA A 80 -0.07 3.12 10.45
CA ALA A 80 0.25 4.47 10.92
C ALA A 80 -1.06 5.19 11.28
N ILE A 81 -1.32 5.37 12.58
CA ILE A 81 -2.58 5.93 13.10
C ILE A 81 -2.42 6.45 14.53
N GLU A 82 -3.10 7.55 14.87
CA GLU A 82 -3.09 8.18 16.19
C GLU A 82 -4.15 7.64 17.14
N GLU A 83 -5.23 7.06 16.61
CA GLU A 83 -6.38 6.63 17.41
C GLU A 83 -6.04 5.40 18.28
N PRO A 84 -6.25 5.48 19.62
CA PRO A 84 -6.03 4.35 20.52
C PRO A 84 -6.88 3.13 20.15
N SER A 85 -6.39 1.95 20.52
CA SER A 85 -7.10 0.67 20.37
C SER A 85 -7.32 0.17 18.94
N VAL A 86 -7.18 0.97 17.88
CA VAL A 86 -7.41 0.52 16.49
C VAL A 86 -6.52 -0.67 16.12
N VAL A 87 -5.22 -0.58 16.36
CA VAL A 87 -4.25 -1.66 16.08
C VAL A 87 -4.55 -2.91 16.93
N ALA A 88 -4.97 -2.71 18.18
CA ALA A 88 -5.30 -3.80 19.10
C ALA A 88 -6.60 -4.51 18.67
N ALA A 89 -7.62 -3.76 18.27
CA ALA A 89 -8.88 -4.28 17.76
C ALA A 89 -8.66 -5.07 16.46
N ALA A 90 -7.88 -4.53 15.52
CA ALA A 90 -7.49 -5.23 14.29
C ALA A 90 -6.78 -6.56 14.58
N SER A 91 -5.80 -6.55 15.50
CA SER A 91 -5.07 -7.75 15.91
C SER A 91 -5.98 -8.79 16.59
N ASN A 92 -6.92 -8.34 17.42
CA ASN A 92 -7.86 -9.23 18.10
C ASN A 92 -8.88 -9.85 17.13
N ALA A 93 -9.43 -9.05 16.21
CA ALA A 93 -10.34 -9.53 15.17
C ALA A 93 -9.65 -10.56 14.27
N ALA A 94 -8.41 -10.28 13.85
CA ALA A 94 -7.61 -11.23 13.09
C ALA A 94 -7.38 -12.54 13.86
N ARG A 95 -7.03 -12.46 15.15
CA ARG A 95 -6.91 -13.63 16.03
C ARG A 95 -8.19 -14.45 16.11
N MET A 96 -9.36 -13.83 16.16
CA MET A 96 -10.67 -14.49 16.17
C MET A 96 -11.00 -15.14 14.81
N ALA A 97 -10.57 -14.55 13.70
CA ALA A 97 -10.78 -15.10 12.35
C ALA A 97 -9.88 -16.33 12.07
N ARG A 98 -8.67 -16.39 12.65
CA ARG A 98 -7.68 -17.43 12.35
C ARG A 98 -8.17 -18.89 12.52
N PRO A 99 -8.85 -19.30 13.62
CA PRO A 99 -9.36 -20.67 13.75
C PRO A 99 -10.31 -21.10 12.64
N HIS A 100 -10.92 -20.13 11.95
CA HIS A 100 -11.85 -20.33 10.85
C HIS A 100 -11.17 -20.24 9.47
N GLY A 101 -9.83 -20.26 9.43
CA GLY A 101 -9.04 -20.17 8.19
C GLY A 101 -8.46 -18.79 7.89
N GLY A 102 -8.79 -17.76 8.68
CA GLY A 102 -8.38 -16.39 8.43
C GLY A 102 -9.31 -15.69 7.43
N PHE A 103 -8.74 -14.82 6.59
CA PHE A 103 -9.46 -14.06 5.58
C PHE A 103 -9.20 -14.62 4.19
N THR A 104 -10.20 -14.52 3.31
CA THR A 104 -10.06 -14.80 1.88
C THR A 104 -10.26 -13.49 1.12
N ALA A 105 -9.37 -13.18 0.18
CA ALA A 105 -9.40 -11.97 -0.61
C ALA A 105 -9.10 -12.27 -2.09
N THR A 106 -9.79 -11.56 -2.98
CA THR A 106 -9.59 -11.58 -4.43
C THR A 106 -9.65 -10.15 -4.95
N ASP A 107 -8.97 -9.87 -6.05
CA ASP A 107 -8.99 -8.56 -6.71
C ASP A 107 -9.34 -8.67 -8.20
N THR A 108 -9.72 -7.54 -8.81
CA THR A 108 -10.07 -7.43 -10.24
C THR A 108 -8.86 -7.10 -11.13
N GLY A 109 -7.66 -6.98 -10.56
CA GLY A 109 -6.45 -6.47 -11.19
C GLY A 109 -6.24 -4.94 -11.02
N PRO A 110 -5.02 -4.45 -11.29
CA PRO A 110 -4.63 -3.06 -11.05
C PRO A 110 -5.13 -2.11 -12.15
N ILE A 111 -6.43 -1.81 -12.17
CA ILE A 111 -7.04 -0.95 -13.21
C ILE A 111 -7.46 0.42 -12.73
N MET A 112 -6.88 1.40 -13.40
CA MET A 112 -7.15 2.81 -13.21
C MET A 112 -7.98 3.35 -14.38
N ARG A 113 -8.80 4.37 -14.12
CA ARG A 113 -9.56 5.08 -15.15
C ARG A 113 -8.93 6.46 -15.33
N ALA A 114 -8.36 6.71 -16.50
CA ALA A 114 -8.00 8.05 -16.94
C ALA A 114 -9.19 8.67 -17.68
N GLN A 115 -9.60 9.88 -17.28
CA GLN A 115 -10.74 10.57 -17.87
C GLN A 115 -10.25 11.78 -18.67
N ILE A 116 -10.71 11.90 -19.91
CA ILE A 116 -10.48 13.08 -20.76
C ILE A 116 -11.84 13.77 -20.95
N GLN A 117 -11.95 15.00 -20.45
CA GLN A 117 -13.16 15.80 -20.61
C GLN A 117 -13.13 16.55 -21.95
N ALA A 118 -14.11 16.30 -22.81
CA ALA A 118 -14.35 17.08 -24.01
C ALA A 118 -15.55 18.04 -23.78
N VAL A 119 -15.31 19.34 -23.95
CA VAL A 119 -16.33 20.40 -23.80
C VAL A 119 -16.66 21.01 -25.16
N ASN A 120 -17.80 21.71 -25.26
CA ASN A 120 -18.25 22.39 -26.49
C ASN A 120 -18.35 21.48 -27.74
N VAL A 121 -18.66 20.20 -27.54
CA VAL A 121 -18.88 19.25 -28.63
C VAL A 121 -20.29 19.42 -29.15
N ALA A 122 -20.45 19.95 -30.38
CA ALA A 122 -21.76 20.23 -30.96
C ALA A 122 -22.67 18.99 -31.09
N THR A 123 -22.08 17.82 -31.36
CA THR A 123 -22.80 16.54 -31.54
C THR A 123 -22.14 15.42 -30.71
N PRO A 124 -22.31 15.42 -29.38
CA PRO A 124 -21.53 14.57 -28.48
C PRO A 124 -21.76 13.07 -28.70
N TYR A 125 -22.98 12.67 -29.06
CA TYR A 125 -23.29 11.28 -29.37
C TYR A 125 -22.62 10.78 -30.65
N ALA A 126 -22.51 11.63 -31.68
CA ALA A 126 -21.77 11.29 -32.90
C ALA A 126 -20.26 11.26 -32.64
N ALA A 127 -19.74 12.22 -31.85
CA ALA A 127 -18.34 12.23 -31.45
C ALA A 127 -17.96 10.97 -30.64
N LYS A 128 -18.84 10.50 -29.75
CA LYS A 128 -18.67 9.23 -29.02
C LYS A 128 -18.49 8.06 -29.99
N LEU A 129 -19.33 7.95 -31.02
CA LEU A 129 -19.22 6.85 -31.99
C LEU A 129 -17.88 6.91 -32.71
N LYS A 130 -17.45 8.10 -33.16
CA LYS A 130 -16.12 8.28 -33.78
C LYS A 130 -14.97 7.89 -32.84
N ILE A 131 -15.03 8.26 -31.56
CA ILE A 131 -14.01 7.86 -30.58
C ILE A 131 -13.95 6.34 -30.44
N LEU A 132 -15.11 5.67 -30.41
CA LEU A 132 -15.17 4.21 -30.32
C LEU A 132 -14.69 3.52 -31.60
N GLU A 133 -14.92 4.12 -32.78
CA GLU A 133 -14.38 3.65 -34.07
C GLU A 133 -12.84 3.69 -34.10
N HIS A 134 -12.23 4.70 -33.48
CA HIS A 134 -10.78 4.88 -33.37
C HIS A 134 -10.17 4.33 -32.07
N ARG A 135 -10.89 3.43 -31.37
CA ARG A 135 -10.48 2.90 -30.07
C ARG A 135 -9.05 2.36 -30.06
N ASP A 136 -8.71 1.50 -31.01
CA ASP A 136 -7.42 0.80 -31.00
C ASP A 136 -6.25 1.74 -31.32
N GLU A 137 -6.48 2.74 -32.17
CA GLU A 137 -5.52 3.83 -32.44
C GLU A 137 -5.25 4.65 -31.18
N ILE A 138 -6.30 5.02 -30.45
CA ILE A 138 -6.21 5.78 -29.20
C ILE A 138 -5.46 4.96 -28.13
N LEU A 139 -5.76 3.67 -28.02
CA LEU A 139 -5.08 2.77 -27.08
C LEU A 139 -3.61 2.60 -27.44
N GLN A 140 -3.28 2.45 -28.72
CA GLN A 140 -1.90 2.35 -29.18
C GLN A 140 -1.13 3.64 -28.83
N LEU A 141 -1.70 4.80 -29.16
CA LEU A 141 -1.10 6.09 -28.86
C LEU A 141 -0.81 6.26 -27.36
N ALA A 142 -1.74 5.83 -26.50
CA ALA A 142 -1.57 5.85 -25.06
C ALA A 142 -0.45 4.91 -24.58
N ASN A 143 -0.39 3.70 -25.13
CA ASN A 143 0.64 2.71 -24.80
C ASN A 143 2.04 3.10 -25.28
N ASP A 144 2.15 3.83 -26.37
CA ASP A 144 3.43 4.35 -26.87
C ASP A 144 4.07 5.38 -25.93
N GLN A 145 3.30 5.99 -25.02
CA GLN A 145 3.84 6.97 -24.05
C GLN A 145 4.58 6.32 -22.87
N ASP A 146 4.29 5.05 -22.55
CA ASP A 146 4.97 4.32 -21.48
C ASP A 146 5.35 2.88 -21.92
N PRO A 147 6.43 2.74 -22.70
CA PRO A 147 6.92 1.44 -23.14
C PRO A 147 7.37 0.54 -21.99
N VAL A 148 7.75 1.12 -20.84
CA VAL A 148 8.19 0.36 -19.67
C VAL A 148 6.98 -0.32 -19.03
N LEU A 149 5.88 0.39 -18.84
CA LEU A 149 4.64 -0.19 -18.33
C LEU A 149 4.13 -1.32 -19.23
N VAL A 150 4.13 -1.11 -20.55
CA VAL A 150 3.74 -2.13 -21.53
C VAL A 150 4.65 -3.37 -21.44
N LYS A 151 5.97 -3.16 -21.32
CA LYS A 151 6.94 -4.26 -21.16
C LYS A 151 6.63 -5.16 -19.95
N PHE A 152 6.10 -4.60 -18.87
CA PHE A 152 5.71 -5.37 -17.67
C PHE A 152 4.27 -5.90 -17.71
N GLY A 153 3.60 -5.86 -18.87
CA GLY A 153 2.25 -6.40 -19.06
C GLY A 153 1.13 -5.46 -18.63
N GLY A 154 1.46 -4.19 -18.36
CA GLY A 154 0.49 -3.12 -18.13
C GLY A 154 0.05 -2.45 -19.43
N GLY A 155 -0.44 -1.21 -19.31
CA GLY A 155 -0.85 -0.36 -20.42
C GLY A 155 -2.36 -0.08 -20.44
N ALA A 156 -2.75 0.84 -21.32
CA ALA A 156 -4.13 1.12 -21.67
C ALA A 156 -4.75 -0.08 -22.39
N ARG A 157 -5.99 -0.43 -22.03
CA ARG A 157 -6.71 -1.61 -22.54
C ARG A 157 -8.19 -1.38 -22.78
#